data_AF-A0A069IE43-F1
#
_entry.id   AF-A0A069IE43-F1
#
_cell.length_a   1.000
_cell.length_b   1.000
_cell.length_c   1.000
_cell.angle_alpha   90.00
_cell.angle_beta   90.00
_cell.angle_gamma   90.00
#
_symmetry.space_group_name_H-M   'P 1'
#
loop_
_entity.id
_entity.type
_entity.pdbx_description
1 polymer ?
#
loop_
_entity_poly.entity_id
_entity_poly.type
_entity_poly.pdbx_seq_one_letter_code
_entity_poly.pdbx_strand_id
1 'polypeptide(L)'
;MPDRRPIDALRSRLAAEMGSEQVFRAPVWGNPHAMTEALRLLKRDLSEAEPSEPASDQVQASLRRFGATQQVQNFTELKYVCYGISVPVGEEQWRVIDNGPLFKRLLTLVDEQEVRPKQYRRCYQGLLNGYFSFTHSDTAAPSEVNWKTLRGFLGSKLEPIAHTASRRGVVPTWLQTLTLHRNLLTDDPCSRYANELVGGNTSELKELCTGLGIASNSWVWDEALMAYVRAVCASKDGAFHNGLSGVLQLVNGRSDLKLPHTLAKRATAMTVVRYSHCSEKPEHASLRDTCVNWIGNPWLKRVAWDAEVGHEPARKMVEGWVKRRQIKDFFQLLAEDGAADLRRLNYWLMWEPKITQMWFVLGSDARRNKSASFVKLRKSMEEQERTLIDNNDRNNAFVMRIGPLLIIEFGVTGNACYVFAASDFRTNLDAPTFSISDLKQRLHAKRLSHIANWEHRFDYELKSMLQSVPASKGELRGAGNDKSGVQQESAGRGFAAERSQQEAASWKVPQTAKPGTLPTPTRTGNSQTQARSLSDSDIEAICNLCTQHGIDWEDNRRRNGALWILIPDPQKHPTFAKRLEAHGFRFKQGTGFWLKGEG
;
A
#
# COMPACT_ATOMS: atom_id res chain seq x y z
N MET A 1 -5.98 -92.34 18.20
CA MET A 1 -5.44 -91.62 17.04
C MET A 1 -6.44 -90.54 16.66
N PRO A 2 -6.12 -89.24 16.74
CA PRO A 2 -7.01 -88.20 16.25
C PRO A 2 -7.09 -88.23 14.72
N ASP A 3 -8.28 -87.94 14.20
CA ASP A 3 -8.64 -88.12 12.80
C ASP A 3 -7.93 -87.10 11.89
N ARG A 4 -7.00 -87.57 11.05
CA ARG A 4 -6.19 -86.70 10.17
C ARG A 4 -6.92 -86.24 8.90
N ARG A 5 -8.10 -86.80 8.61
CA ARG A 5 -8.90 -86.50 7.41
C ARG A 5 -9.07 -85.00 7.09
N PRO A 6 -9.24 -84.07 8.05
CA PRO A 6 -9.39 -82.64 7.74
C PRO A 6 -8.11 -81.96 7.22
N ILE A 7 -6.95 -82.31 7.78
CA ILE A 7 -5.66 -81.69 7.41
C ILE A 7 -5.17 -82.23 6.06
N ASP A 8 -5.33 -83.53 5.83
CA ASP A 8 -4.93 -84.15 4.56
C ASP A 8 -5.85 -83.71 3.41
N ALA A 9 -7.14 -83.48 3.68
CA ALA A 9 -8.06 -82.84 2.73
C ALA A 9 -7.67 -81.37 2.44
N LEU A 10 -7.29 -80.59 3.46
CA LEU A 10 -6.84 -79.21 3.28
C LEU A 10 -5.54 -79.14 2.45
N ARG A 11 -4.56 -79.99 2.76
CA ARG A 11 -3.32 -80.13 1.99
C ARG A 11 -3.58 -80.54 0.55
N SER A 12 -4.48 -81.50 0.31
CA SER A 12 -4.83 -81.94 -1.05
C SER A 12 -5.47 -80.81 -1.87
N ARG A 13 -6.34 -79.99 -1.26
CA ARG A 13 -6.93 -78.83 -1.94
C ARG A 13 -5.91 -77.71 -2.20
N LEU A 14 -5.00 -77.43 -1.26
CA LEU A 14 -3.91 -76.47 -1.48
C LEU A 14 -2.94 -76.94 -2.57
N ALA A 15 -2.62 -78.23 -2.63
CA ALA A 15 -1.76 -78.78 -3.67
C ALA A 15 -2.42 -78.73 -5.07
N ALA A 16 -3.74 -78.92 -5.14
CA ALA A 16 -4.50 -78.78 -6.39
C ALA A 16 -4.57 -77.32 -6.88
N GLU A 17 -4.81 -76.36 -5.99
CA GLU A 17 -4.88 -74.91 -6.30
C GLU A 17 -3.50 -74.27 -6.57
N MET A 18 -2.40 -74.91 -6.15
CA MET A 18 -1.03 -74.46 -6.46
C MET A 18 -0.37 -75.27 -7.60
N GLY A 19 -1.16 -76.03 -8.36
CA GLY A 19 -0.68 -76.75 -9.55
C GLY A 19 -0.15 -75.78 -10.62
N SER A 20 0.95 -76.16 -11.28
CA SER A 20 1.68 -75.29 -12.23
C SER A 20 0.86 -74.79 -13.42
N GLU A 21 -0.26 -75.45 -13.75
CA GLU A 21 -1.18 -75.02 -14.82
C GLU A 21 -2.07 -73.83 -14.44
N GLN A 22 -2.22 -73.49 -13.15
CA GLN A 22 -3.07 -72.39 -12.68
C GLN A 22 -2.31 -71.09 -12.39
N VAL A 23 -0.98 -71.08 -12.52
CA VAL A 23 -0.10 -69.95 -12.14
C VAL A 23 -0.40 -68.64 -12.89
N PHE A 24 -1.06 -68.70 -14.05
CA PHE A 24 -1.49 -67.51 -14.82
C PHE A 24 -2.90 -66.97 -14.47
N ARG A 25 -3.60 -67.56 -13.49
CA ARG A 25 -4.84 -67.01 -12.91
C ARG A 25 -4.77 -67.06 -11.40
N ALA A 26 -4.00 -66.15 -10.81
CA ALA A 26 -3.95 -65.97 -9.37
C ALA A 26 -5.37 -65.83 -8.78
N PRO A 27 -5.79 -66.72 -7.87
CA PRO A 27 -7.05 -66.54 -7.15
C PRO A 27 -6.96 -65.24 -6.34
N VAL A 28 -8.00 -64.40 -6.38
CA VAL A 28 -8.06 -63.21 -5.53
C VAL A 28 -8.35 -63.66 -4.10
N TRP A 29 -7.29 -63.80 -3.30
CA TRP A 29 -7.41 -64.14 -1.87
C TRP A 29 -7.97 -62.94 -1.09
N GLY A 30 -9.12 -63.16 -0.46
CA GLY A 30 -9.89 -62.12 0.24
C GLY A 30 -10.91 -61.46 -0.69
N ASN A 31 -12.14 -61.26 -0.19
CA ASN A 31 -13.16 -60.50 -0.92
C ASN A 31 -12.79 -59.00 -0.82
N PRO A 32 -12.40 -58.32 -1.92
CA PRO A 32 -11.93 -56.94 -1.85
C PRO A 32 -13.03 -55.99 -1.40
N HIS A 33 -14.30 -56.31 -1.69
CA HIS A 33 -15.46 -55.55 -1.26
C HIS A 33 -15.70 -55.72 0.25
N ALA A 34 -15.56 -56.94 0.80
CA ALA A 34 -15.66 -57.18 2.23
C ALA A 34 -14.48 -56.58 3.02
N MET A 35 -13.27 -56.57 2.46
CA MET A 35 -12.13 -55.85 3.06
C MET A 35 -12.29 -54.33 2.97
N THR A 36 -12.78 -53.80 1.84
CA THR A 36 -13.11 -52.37 1.70
C THR A 36 -14.22 -51.97 2.66
N GLU A 37 -15.23 -52.82 2.86
CA GLU A 37 -16.34 -52.54 3.77
C GLU A 37 -15.91 -52.70 5.24
N ALA A 38 -15.09 -53.70 5.59
CA ALA A 38 -14.45 -53.79 6.90
C ALA A 38 -13.55 -52.56 7.16
N LEU A 39 -12.80 -52.09 6.16
CA LEU A 39 -12.01 -50.86 6.24
C LEU A 39 -12.92 -49.64 6.40
N ARG A 40 -14.06 -49.56 5.69
CA ARG A 40 -15.04 -48.46 5.80
C ARG A 40 -15.71 -48.45 7.18
N LEU A 41 -16.06 -49.63 7.71
CA LEU A 41 -16.63 -49.80 9.05
C LEU A 41 -15.60 -49.48 10.14
N LEU A 42 -14.35 -49.92 9.99
CA LEU A 42 -13.23 -49.52 10.83
C LEU A 42 -13.03 -48.00 10.77
N LYS A 43 -12.92 -47.38 9.59
CA LYS A 43 -12.82 -45.93 9.42
C LYS A 43 -13.99 -45.18 10.07
N ARG A 44 -15.22 -45.68 9.91
CA ARG A 44 -16.41 -45.11 10.56
C ARG A 44 -16.33 -45.19 12.09
N ASP A 45 -15.91 -46.32 12.63
CA ASP A 45 -15.87 -46.56 14.08
C ASP A 45 -14.65 -45.90 14.75
N LEU A 46 -13.54 -45.77 14.02
CA LEU A 46 -12.27 -45.09 14.36
C LEU A 46 -12.29 -43.58 14.09
N SER A 47 -13.33 -43.06 13.43
CA SER A 47 -13.53 -41.64 13.11
C SER A 47 -12.61 -41.05 12.02
N GLU A 48 -12.34 -41.84 10.98
CA GLU A 48 -11.89 -41.40 9.65
C GLU A 48 -13.05 -41.10 8.69
N ALA A 49 -14.30 -41.40 9.05
CA ALA A 49 -15.44 -40.77 8.39
C ALA A 49 -15.29 -39.25 8.54
N GLU A 50 -15.35 -38.51 7.43
CA GLU A 50 -15.16 -37.06 7.40
C GLU A 50 -15.94 -36.39 8.53
N PRO A 51 -15.38 -35.32 9.15
CA PRO A 51 -16.14 -34.53 10.10
C PRO A 51 -17.26 -33.80 9.35
N SER A 52 -18.40 -34.48 9.16
CA SER A 52 -19.64 -33.81 8.82
C SER A 52 -19.96 -32.90 10.00
N GLU A 53 -19.58 -31.63 9.87
CA GLU A 53 -20.00 -30.59 10.80
C GLU A 53 -21.51 -30.68 10.97
N PRO A 54 -22.04 -30.59 12.20
CA PRO A 54 -23.47 -30.72 12.40
C PRO A 54 -24.23 -29.70 11.56
N ALA A 55 -25.36 -30.12 10.98
CA ALA A 55 -26.18 -29.21 10.17
C ALA A 55 -26.56 -27.97 11.00
N SER A 56 -26.44 -26.79 10.38
CA SER A 56 -26.48 -25.49 11.08
C SER A 56 -27.80 -25.26 11.83
N ASP A 57 -28.91 -25.77 11.29
CA ASP A 57 -30.22 -25.81 11.93
C ASP A 57 -30.22 -26.60 13.24
N GLN A 58 -29.54 -27.76 13.29
CA GLN A 58 -29.42 -28.59 14.49
C GLN A 58 -28.52 -27.95 15.55
N VAL A 59 -27.45 -27.27 15.12
CA VAL A 59 -26.60 -26.47 16.02
C VAL A 59 -27.43 -25.34 16.64
N GLN A 60 -28.12 -24.54 15.81
CA GLN A 60 -28.98 -23.44 16.26
C GLN A 60 -30.08 -23.92 17.22
N ALA A 61 -30.75 -25.03 16.92
CA ALA A 61 -31.79 -25.59 17.80
C ALA A 61 -31.23 -26.02 19.16
N SER A 62 -30.06 -26.69 19.16
CA SER A 62 -29.37 -27.15 20.38
C SER A 62 -28.88 -25.97 21.23
N LEU A 63 -28.31 -24.94 20.60
CA LEU A 63 -27.84 -23.74 21.28
C LEU A 63 -29.00 -22.95 21.92
N ARG A 64 -30.12 -22.77 21.20
CA ARG A 64 -31.31 -22.11 21.74
C ARG A 64 -31.87 -22.84 22.96
N ARG A 65 -31.95 -24.18 22.91
CA ARG A 65 -32.40 -24.98 24.06
C ARG A 65 -31.42 -24.85 25.23
N PHE A 66 -30.13 -25.01 24.99
CA PHE A 66 -29.10 -24.92 26.02
C PHE A 66 -29.05 -23.54 26.68
N GLY A 67 -29.20 -22.46 25.92
CA GLY A 67 -29.31 -21.10 26.45
C GLY A 67 -30.52 -20.91 27.38
N ALA A 68 -31.67 -21.50 27.04
CA ALA A 68 -32.90 -21.41 27.83
C ALA A 68 -32.92 -22.33 29.06
N THR A 69 -32.29 -23.50 29.02
CA THR A 69 -32.42 -24.53 30.07
C THR A 69 -31.15 -24.83 30.86
N GLN A 70 -29.97 -24.47 30.34
CA GLN A 70 -28.65 -24.87 30.84
C GLN A 70 -28.46 -26.41 30.95
N GLN A 71 -29.24 -27.16 30.17
CA GLN A 71 -29.29 -28.61 30.15
C GLN A 71 -29.22 -29.13 28.71
N VAL A 72 -28.80 -30.38 28.57
CA VAL A 72 -28.74 -31.11 27.30
C VAL A 72 -29.49 -32.44 27.45
N GLN A 73 -30.33 -32.77 26.47
CA GLN A 73 -31.20 -33.95 26.49
C GLN A 73 -30.41 -35.26 26.29
N ASN A 74 -29.31 -35.19 25.54
CA ASN A 74 -28.50 -36.35 25.19
C ASN A 74 -27.10 -35.92 24.71
N PHE A 75 -26.22 -36.91 24.50
CA PHE A 75 -24.85 -36.70 24.01
C PHE A 75 -24.78 -35.99 22.64
N THR A 76 -25.75 -36.20 21.75
CA THR A 76 -25.75 -35.55 20.42
C THR A 76 -25.97 -34.05 20.56
N GLU A 77 -26.90 -33.63 21.42
CA GLU A 77 -27.11 -32.21 21.74
C GLU A 77 -25.88 -31.59 22.41
N LEU A 78 -25.27 -32.28 23.40
CA LEU A 78 -24.01 -31.83 24.02
C LEU A 78 -22.89 -31.62 22.97
N LYS A 79 -22.73 -32.58 22.05
CA LYS A 79 -21.77 -32.47 20.94
C LYS A 79 -22.08 -31.24 20.08
N TYR A 80 -23.34 -30.99 19.74
CA TYR A 80 -23.73 -29.84 18.92
C TYR A 80 -23.49 -28.50 19.62
N VAL A 81 -23.74 -28.41 20.93
CA VAL A 81 -23.40 -27.22 21.74
C VAL A 81 -21.87 -27.01 21.79
N CYS A 82 -21.06 -28.08 21.81
CA CYS A 82 -19.59 -27.96 21.74
C CYS A 82 -19.11 -27.34 20.41
N TYR A 83 -19.61 -27.82 19.26
CA TYR A 83 -19.32 -27.21 17.95
C TYR A 83 -19.88 -25.77 17.87
N GLY A 84 -21.04 -25.54 18.46
CA GLY A 84 -21.73 -24.25 18.45
C GLY A 84 -21.22 -23.20 19.44
N ILE A 85 -20.16 -23.46 20.21
CA ILE A 85 -19.75 -22.61 21.36
C ILE A 85 -19.47 -21.14 20.99
N SER A 86 -18.96 -20.91 19.77
CA SER A 86 -18.64 -19.59 19.21
C SER A 86 -19.62 -19.15 18.12
N VAL A 87 -20.70 -19.90 17.86
CA VAL A 87 -21.70 -19.60 16.82
C VAL A 87 -22.75 -18.64 17.39
N PRO A 88 -23.08 -17.52 16.72
CA PRO A 88 -24.09 -16.57 17.19
C PRO A 88 -25.50 -17.14 17.08
N VAL A 89 -26.35 -16.80 18.05
CA VAL A 89 -27.70 -17.38 18.22
C VAL A 89 -28.76 -16.29 18.21
N GLY A 90 -29.78 -16.46 17.35
CA GLY A 90 -30.95 -15.57 17.29
C GLY A 90 -30.64 -14.14 16.82
N GLU A 91 -31.60 -13.23 16.98
CA GLU A 91 -31.47 -11.83 16.55
C GLU A 91 -30.47 -11.05 17.42
N GLU A 92 -30.36 -11.40 18.70
CA GLU A 92 -29.42 -10.81 19.67
C GLU A 92 -27.95 -11.22 19.42
N GLN A 93 -27.70 -12.19 18.51
CA GLN A 93 -26.37 -12.67 18.13
C GLN A 93 -25.47 -13.16 19.29
N TRP A 94 -26.05 -13.53 20.43
CA TRP A 94 -25.29 -14.02 21.59
C TRP A 94 -24.60 -15.36 21.28
N ARG A 95 -23.42 -15.59 21.87
CA ARG A 95 -22.67 -16.86 21.77
C ARG A 95 -22.50 -17.48 23.15
N VAL A 96 -22.38 -18.81 23.24
CA VAL A 96 -22.14 -19.50 24.53
C VAL A 96 -20.84 -19.02 25.18
N ILE A 97 -19.80 -18.77 24.38
CA ILE A 97 -18.50 -18.26 24.85
C ILE A 97 -18.56 -16.83 25.44
N ASP A 98 -19.56 -16.02 25.08
CA ASP A 98 -19.71 -14.66 25.64
C ASP A 98 -20.36 -14.69 27.04
N ASN A 99 -21.12 -15.75 27.35
CA ASN A 99 -21.90 -15.90 28.57
C ASN A 99 -21.17 -16.80 29.59
N GLY A 100 -20.54 -16.19 30.59
CA GLY A 100 -19.75 -16.89 31.61
C GLY A 100 -20.47 -18.08 32.30
N PRO A 101 -21.72 -17.93 32.78
CA PRO A 101 -22.52 -19.05 33.29
C PRO A 101 -22.72 -20.21 32.30
N LEU A 102 -23.17 -19.92 31.06
CA LEU A 102 -23.39 -20.96 30.04
C LEU A 102 -22.08 -21.65 29.64
N PHE A 103 -21.00 -20.88 29.46
CA PHE A 103 -19.66 -21.38 29.15
C PHE A 103 -19.15 -22.34 30.22
N LYS A 104 -19.22 -21.94 31.51
CA LYS A 104 -18.84 -22.81 32.64
C LYS A 104 -19.68 -24.08 32.69
N ARG A 105 -21.00 -23.96 32.53
CA ARG A 105 -21.91 -25.12 32.55
C ARG A 105 -21.60 -26.11 31.42
N LEU A 106 -21.27 -25.62 30.22
CA LEU A 106 -20.85 -26.46 29.10
C LEU A 106 -19.59 -27.24 29.43
N LEU A 107 -18.54 -26.60 29.96
CA LEU A 107 -17.31 -27.30 30.34
C LEU A 107 -17.56 -28.36 31.42
N THR A 108 -18.40 -28.08 32.43
CA THR A 108 -18.81 -29.09 33.43
C THR A 108 -19.49 -30.30 32.79
N LEU A 109 -20.47 -30.08 31.89
CA LEU A 109 -21.17 -31.16 31.18
C LEU A 109 -20.24 -32.00 30.29
N VAL A 110 -19.16 -31.39 29.76
CA VAL A 110 -18.14 -32.08 28.99
C VAL A 110 -17.23 -32.91 29.90
N ASP A 111 -16.74 -32.39 31.02
CA ASP A 111 -15.94 -33.15 32.00
C ASP A 111 -16.74 -34.31 32.63
N GLU A 112 -18.05 -34.18 32.84
CA GLU A 112 -18.93 -35.30 33.20
C GLU A 112 -18.86 -36.48 32.19
N GLN A 113 -18.43 -36.26 30.94
CA GLN A 113 -18.24 -37.32 29.94
C GLN A 113 -16.86 -37.99 29.98
N GLU A 114 -15.92 -37.59 30.84
CA GLU A 114 -14.55 -38.13 30.89
C GLU A 114 -14.52 -39.66 31.11
N VAL A 115 -15.50 -40.18 31.87
CA VAL A 115 -15.76 -41.62 32.08
C VAL A 115 -16.08 -42.38 30.78
N ARG A 116 -16.43 -41.67 29.68
CA ARG A 116 -16.81 -42.23 28.37
C ARG A 116 -15.89 -41.73 27.25
N PRO A 117 -14.67 -42.27 27.08
CA PRO A 117 -13.64 -41.70 26.19
C PRO A 117 -13.99 -41.50 24.70
N LYS A 118 -15.02 -42.19 24.17
CA LYS A 118 -15.52 -41.93 22.80
C LYS A 118 -16.39 -40.67 22.74
N GLN A 119 -17.18 -40.40 23.78
CA GLN A 119 -18.02 -39.21 23.91
C GLN A 119 -17.16 -37.99 24.25
N TYR A 120 -16.30 -38.10 25.28
CA TYR A 120 -15.39 -37.02 25.69
C TYR A 120 -14.55 -36.46 24.53
N ARG A 121 -13.88 -37.33 23.78
CA ARG A 121 -13.06 -36.96 22.61
C ARG A 121 -13.85 -36.28 21.49
N ARG A 122 -15.14 -36.57 21.34
CA ARG A 122 -16.02 -35.90 20.35
C ARG A 122 -16.52 -34.54 20.84
N CYS A 123 -16.75 -34.38 22.15
CA CYS A 123 -16.98 -33.06 22.75
C CYS A 123 -15.72 -32.18 22.62
N TYR A 124 -14.55 -32.71 22.95
CA TYR A 124 -13.27 -32.04 22.76
C TYR A 124 -13.05 -31.60 21.30
N GLN A 125 -13.33 -32.47 20.32
CA GLN A 125 -13.23 -32.13 18.90
C GLN A 125 -14.18 -30.96 18.51
N GLY A 126 -15.40 -30.93 19.05
CA GLY A 126 -16.33 -29.81 18.84
C GLY A 126 -15.84 -28.50 19.47
N LEU A 127 -15.37 -28.57 20.73
CA LEU A 127 -14.77 -27.43 21.44
C LEU A 127 -13.53 -26.88 20.71
N LEU A 128 -12.71 -27.75 20.14
CA LEU A 128 -11.53 -27.39 19.34
C LEU A 128 -11.91 -26.66 18.04
N ASN A 129 -12.93 -27.15 17.31
CA ASN A 129 -13.48 -26.48 16.14
C ASN A 129 -14.02 -25.09 16.53
N GLY A 130 -14.81 -25.00 17.60
CA GLY A 130 -15.30 -23.72 18.13
C GLY A 130 -14.21 -22.75 18.59
N TYR A 131 -13.08 -23.27 19.11
CA TYR A 131 -11.90 -22.49 19.48
C TYR A 131 -11.20 -21.89 18.24
N PHE A 132 -11.03 -22.66 17.16
CA PHE A 132 -10.45 -22.16 15.90
C PHE A 132 -11.41 -21.25 15.12
N SER A 133 -12.71 -21.47 15.22
CA SER A 133 -13.76 -20.63 14.59
C SER A 133 -14.12 -19.38 15.39
N PHE A 134 -13.42 -19.08 16.49
CA PHE A 134 -13.69 -17.91 17.32
C PHE A 134 -13.36 -16.59 16.60
N THR A 135 -14.33 -15.67 16.62
CA THR A 135 -14.17 -14.30 16.13
C THR A 135 -14.03 -13.33 17.31
N HIS A 136 -12.89 -12.65 17.36
CA HIS A 136 -12.65 -11.56 18.31
C HIS A 136 -13.59 -10.39 17.98
N SER A 137 -14.11 -9.72 19.02
CA SER A 137 -14.98 -8.55 18.90
C SER A 137 -14.43 -7.43 19.77
N ASP A 138 -14.45 -6.20 19.26
CA ASP A 138 -13.85 -5.03 19.92
C ASP A 138 -14.54 -4.63 21.25
N THR A 139 -15.65 -5.27 21.62
CA THR A 139 -16.55 -4.82 22.70
C THR A 139 -16.68 -5.75 23.91
N ALA A 140 -16.04 -6.93 23.94
CA ALA A 140 -16.37 -7.99 24.91
C ALA A 140 -15.18 -8.52 25.74
N ALA A 141 -14.90 -7.88 26.89
CA ALA A 141 -13.92 -8.40 27.87
C ALA A 141 -14.19 -9.83 28.40
N PRO A 142 -15.45 -10.29 28.61
CA PRO A 142 -15.71 -11.65 29.11
C PRO A 142 -15.35 -12.77 28.11
N SER A 143 -15.53 -12.53 26.80
CA SER A 143 -15.34 -13.55 25.77
C SER A 143 -13.86 -13.92 25.60
N GLU A 144 -12.97 -12.92 25.67
CA GLU A 144 -11.51 -13.08 25.68
C GLU A 144 -11.01 -13.95 26.86
N VAL A 145 -11.59 -13.74 28.06
CA VAL A 145 -11.27 -14.53 29.26
C VAL A 145 -11.77 -15.97 29.10
N ASN A 146 -12.97 -16.16 28.57
CA ASN A 146 -13.52 -17.50 28.31
C ASN A 146 -12.76 -18.22 27.19
N TRP A 147 -12.31 -17.52 26.14
CA TRP A 147 -11.47 -18.09 25.07
C TRP A 147 -10.10 -18.54 25.59
N LYS A 148 -9.44 -17.74 26.44
CA LYS A 148 -8.19 -18.16 27.13
C LYS A 148 -8.43 -19.35 28.07
N THR A 149 -9.56 -19.39 28.75
CA THR A 149 -9.98 -20.52 29.59
C THR A 149 -10.21 -21.78 28.75
N LEU A 150 -10.87 -21.66 27.60
CA LEU A 150 -11.10 -22.75 26.65
C LEU A 150 -9.78 -23.30 26.09
N ARG A 151 -8.85 -22.43 25.73
CA ARG A 151 -7.49 -22.81 25.31
C ARG A 151 -6.76 -23.59 26.39
N GLY A 152 -6.81 -23.12 27.65
CA GLY A 152 -6.20 -23.82 28.79
C GLY A 152 -6.84 -25.19 29.06
N PHE A 153 -8.18 -25.27 28.98
CA PHE A 153 -8.92 -26.53 29.05
C PHE A 153 -8.47 -27.51 27.96
N LEU A 154 -8.48 -27.07 26.68
CA LEU A 154 -8.05 -27.89 25.55
C LEU A 154 -6.58 -28.36 25.71
N GLY A 155 -5.68 -27.46 26.12
CA GLY A 155 -4.26 -27.77 26.31
C GLY A 155 -4.03 -28.81 27.43
N SER A 156 -4.69 -28.63 28.58
CA SER A 156 -4.58 -29.56 29.72
C SER A 156 -5.16 -30.95 29.45
N LYS A 157 -6.20 -31.06 28.62
CA LYS A 157 -6.89 -32.33 28.30
C LYS A 157 -6.32 -33.04 27.06
N LEU A 158 -5.46 -32.39 26.27
CA LEU A 158 -4.84 -32.98 25.06
C LEU A 158 -4.10 -34.29 25.37
N GLU A 159 -3.15 -34.25 26.32
CA GLU A 159 -2.33 -35.41 26.68
C GLU A 159 -3.15 -36.60 27.22
N PRO A 160 -4.07 -36.44 28.21
CA PRO A 160 -4.97 -37.50 28.64
C PRO A 160 -5.78 -38.15 27.51
N ILE A 161 -6.27 -37.35 26.55
CA ILE A 161 -7.04 -37.85 25.40
C ILE A 161 -6.14 -38.61 24.42
N ALA A 162 -4.94 -38.11 24.13
CA ALA A 162 -3.96 -38.77 23.28
C ALA A 162 -3.53 -40.12 23.87
N HIS A 163 -3.17 -40.18 25.16
CA HIS A 163 -2.84 -41.41 25.86
C HIS A 163 -4.00 -42.43 25.84
N THR A 164 -5.23 -41.98 26.06
CA THR A 164 -6.42 -42.85 26.05
C THR A 164 -6.77 -43.35 24.65
N ALA A 165 -6.48 -42.58 23.60
CA ALA A 165 -6.59 -43.02 22.21
C ALA A 165 -5.52 -44.08 21.88
N SER A 166 -4.25 -43.83 22.24
CA SER A 166 -3.12 -44.74 21.97
C SER A 166 -3.32 -46.12 22.62
N ARG A 167 -3.81 -46.18 23.86
CA ARG A 167 -4.15 -47.47 24.54
C ARG A 167 -5.22 -48.29 23.82
N ARG A 168 -5.99 -47.70 22.90
CA ARG A 168 -7.02 -48.38 22.09
C ARG A 168 -6.49 -48.77 20.69
N GLY A 169 -5.19 -48.64 20.44
CA GLY A 169 -4.51 -49.11 19.23
C GLY A 169 -4.54 -48.16 18.03
N VAL A 170 -5.44 -47.16 18.00
CA VAL A 170 -5.53 -46.19 16.90
C VAL A 170 -5.79 -44.78 17.41
N VAL A 171 -4.90 -43.86 17.05
CA VAL A 171 -5.03 -42.41 17.29
C VAL A 171 -5.55 -41.75 16.02
N PRO A 172 -6.70 -41.03 16.04
CA PRO A 172 -7.21 -40.32 14.87
C PRO A 172 -6.21 -39.28 14.34
N THR A 173 -6.12 -39.10 13.02
CA THR A 173 -5.14 -38.22 12.37
C THR A 173 -5.16 -36.80 12.93
N TRP A 174 -6.34 -36.18 13.07
CA TRP A 174 -6.47 -34.82 13.65
C TRP A 174 -5.86 -34.71 15.06
N LEU A 175 -5.91 -35.77 15.86
CA LEU A 175 -5.35 -35.80 17.22
C LEU A 175 -3.84 -35.97 17.18
N GLN A 176 -3.30 -36.70 16.20
CA GLN A 176 -1.86 -36.75 15.94
C GLN A 176 -1.36 -35.36 15.49
N THR A 177 -2.04 -34.72 14.53
CA THR A 177 -1.74 -33.35 14.07
C THR A 177 -1.77 -32.36 15.22
N LEU A 178 -2.81 -32.37 16.06
CA LEU A 178 -2.90 -31.46 17.21
C LEU A 178 -1.79 -31.70 18.24
N THR A 179 -1.38 -32.96 18.44
CA THR A 179 -0.28 -33.30 19.36
C THR A 179 1.06 -32.78 18.82
N LEU A 180 1.32 -32.95 17.52
CA LEU A 180 2.50 -32.40 16.83
C LEU A 180 2.50 -30.86 16.86
N HIS A 181 1.34 -30.23 16.74
CA HIS A 181 1.15 -28.78 16.68
C HIS A 181 0.55 -28.19 17.97
N ARG A 182 0.91 -28.78 19.12
CA ARG A 182 0.41 -28.37 20.46
C ARG A 182 0.64 -26.89 20.79
N ASN A 183 1.58 -26.23 20.10
CA ASN A 183 1.78 -24.79 20.19
C ASN A 183 0.48 -23.99 19.97
N LEU A 184 -0.44 -24.45 19.10
CA LEU A 184 -1.76 -23.82 18.88
C LEU A 184 -2.60 -23.65 20.15
N LEU A 185 -2.32 -24.38 21.23
CA LEU A 185 -3.02 -24.30 22.51
C LEU A 185 -2.23 -23.52 23.59
N THR A 186 -1.30 -22.65 23.17
CA THR A 186 -0.42 -21.86 24.07
C THR A 186 -0.59 -20.35 23.86
N ASP A 187 0.20 -19.54 24.57
CA ASP A 187 0.30 -18.09 24.36
C ASP A 187 1.09 -17.69 23.10
N ASP A 188 1.83 -18.62 22.48
CA ASP A 188 2.49 -18.40 21.19
C ASP A 188 2.03 -19.48 20.18
N PRO A 189 0.83 -19.32 19.60
CA PRO A 189 0.25 -20.34 18.73
C PRO A 189 0.99 -20.49 17.40
N CYS A 190 1.59 -19.42 16.87
CA CYS A 190 2.00 -19.39 15.46
C CYS A 190 3.45 -18.94 15.17
N SER A 191 4.26 -18.48 16.13
CA SER A 191 5.64 -18.06 15.80
C SER A 191 6.53 -19.21 15.30
N ARG A 192 6.17 -20.47 15.61
CA ARG A 192 6.74 -21.67 14.98
C ARG A 192 6.75 -21.58 13.44
N TYR A 193 5.63 -21.16 12.84
CA TYR A 193 5.45 -21.14 11.39
C TYR A 193 6.08 -19.92 10.72
N ALA A 194 6.47 -18.90 11.51
CA ALA A 194 6.94 -17.63 10.97
C ALA A 194 8.21 -17.78 10.12
N ASN A 195 9.14 -18.67 10.50
CA ASN A 195 10.40 -18.86 9.77
C ASN A 195 10.19 -19.45 8.36
N GLU A 196 9.33 -20.46 8.23
CA GLU A 196 8.98 -21.05 6.93
C GLU A 196 8.23 -20.02 6.07
N LEU A 197 7.34 -19.23 6.66
CA LEU A 197 6.66 -18.12 5.98
C LEU A 197 7.64 -17.02 5.51
N VAL A 198 8.72 -16.74 6.25
CA VAL A 198 9.82 -15.86 5.77
C VAL A 198 10.52 -16.46 4.53
N GLY A 199 10.67 -17.78 4.48
CA GLY A 199 11.16 -18.50 3.30
C GLY A 199 10.15 -18.59 2.14
N GLY A 200 8.92 -18.08 2.31
CA GLY A 200 7.83 -18.23 1.35
C GLY A 200 7.15 -19.61 1.35
N ASN A 201 7.54 -20.50 2.27
CA ASN A 201 6.94 -21.82 2.42
C ASN A 201 5.65 -21.73 3.23
N THR A 202 4.55 -22.26 2.67
CA THR A 202 3.23 -22.28 3.31
C THR A 202 2.71 -23.70 3.57
N SER A 203 3.51 -24.74 3.25
CA SER A 203 3.05 -26.14 3.24
C SER A 203 2.70 -26.65 4.63
N GLU A 204 3.57 -26.48 5.64
CA GLU A 204 3.30 -26.93 7.02
C GLU A 204 1.99 -26.33 7.57
N LEU A 205 1.78 -25.03 7.35
CA LEU A 205 0.57 -24.33 7.81
C LEU A 205 -0.69 -24.79 7.05
N LYS A 206 -0.59 -25.05 5.74
CA LYS A 206 -1.71 -25.58 4.93
C LYS A 206 -2.07 -27.00 5.37
N GLU A 207 -1.09 -27.90 5.48
CA GLU A 207 -1.26 -29.29 5.91
C GLU A 207 -1.86 -29.38 7.33
N LEU A 208 -1.36 -28.54 8.25
CA LEU A 208 -1.92 -28.36 9.59
C LEU A 208 -3.40 -27.95 9.55
N CYS A 209 -3.71 -26.88 8.82
CA CYS A 209 -5.08 -26.36 8.75
C CYS A 209 -6.04 -27.38 8.13
N THR A 210 -5.64 -28.07 7.06
CA THR A 210 -6.41 -29.18 6.49
C THR A 210 -6.57 -30.35 7.47
N GLY A 211 -5.49 -30.77 8.15
CA GLY A 211 -5.51 -31.89 9.10
C GLY A 211 -6.34 -31.65 10.37
N LEU A 212 -6.55 -30.39 10.75
CA LEU A 212 -7.39 -29.98 11.89
C LEU A 212 -8.78 -29.46 11.50
N GLY A 213 -9.08 -29.26 10.21
CA GLY A 213 -10.32 -28.65 9.74
C GLY A 213 -10.43 -27.15 10.08
N ILE A 214 -9.30 -26.44 10.08
CA ILE A 214 -9.25 -24.98 10.33
C ILE A 214 -9.66 -24.24 9.06
N ALA A 215 -10.78 -23.53 9.13
CA ALA A 215 -11.30 -22.73 8.03
C ALA A 215 -10.35 -21.56 7.66
N SER A 216 -10.40 -21.12 6.40
CA SER A 216 -9.53 -20.05 5.87
C SER A 216 -9.77 -18.66 6.46
N ASN A 217 -10.88 -18.47 7.19
CA ASN A 217 -11.22 -17.27 7.96
C ASN A 217 -10.96 -17.42 9.47
N SER A 218 -10.29 -18.49 9.90
CA SER A 218 -9.89 -18.69 11.30
C SER A 218 -8.81 -17.70 11.71
N TRP A 219 -8.86 -17.24 12.96
CA TRP A 219 -7.82 -16.41 13.59
C TRP A 219 -6.42 -17.04 13.52
N VAL A 220 -6.30 -18.36 13.34
CA VAL A 220 -5.00 -19.05 13.20
C VAL A 220 -4.24 -18.56 11.95
N TRP A 221 -4.94 -18.29 10.85
CA TRP A 221 -4.32 -17.72 9.64
C TRP A 221 -3.85 -16.30 9.88
N ASP A 222 -4.71 -15.47 10.46
CA ASP A 222 -4.42 -14.09 10.83
C ASP A 222 -3.20 -13.97 11.75
N GLU A 223 -3.14 -14.80 12.79
CA GLU A 223 -2.07 -14.80 13.77
C GLU A 223 -0.77 -15.42 13.24
N ALA A 224 -0.82 -16.40 12.33
CA ALA A 224 0.36 -16.89 11.62
C ALA A 224 0.96 -15.85 10.67
N LEU A 225 0.11 -15.12 9.94
CA LEU A 225 0.54 -14.02 9.08
C LEU A 225 1.10 -12.84 9.90
N MET A 226 0.51 -12.52 11.04
CA MET A 226 1.05 -11.52 11.96
C MET A 226 2.34 -11.99 12.65
N ALA A 227 2.49 -13.29 12.94
CA ALA A 227 3.74 -13.86 13.45
C ALA A 227 4.88 -13.75 12.44
N TYR A 228 4.62 -14.00 11.15
CA TYR A 228 5.54 -13.72 10.05
C TYR A 228 5.97 -12.25 10.01
N VAL A 229 5.03 -11.29 10.05
CA VAL A 229 5.35 -9.86 10.09
C VAL A 229 6.20 -9.50 11.32
N ARG A 230 5.89 -10.08 12.49
CA ARG A 230 6.68 -9.91 13.73
C ARG A 230 8.10 -10.43 13.58
N ALA A 231 8.30 -11.61 12.99
CA ALA A 231 9.62 -12.20 12.77
C ALA A 231 10.49 -11.36 11.81
N VAL A 232 9.91 -10.87 10.71
CA VAL A 232 10.61 -9.94 9.79
C VAL A 232 10.97 -8.65 10.53
N CYS A 233 10.05 -8.07 11.31
CA CYS A 233 10.32 -6.85 12.05
C CYS A 233 11.38 -7.02 13.16
N ALA A 234 11.44 -8.18 13.82
CA ALA A 234 12.44 -8.48 14.85
C ALA A 234 13.85 -8.73 14.29
N SER A 235 13.99 -8.93 12.97
CA SER A 235 15.26 -9.23 12.31
C SER A 235 16.20 -8.03 12.23
N LYS A 236 17.52 -8.30 12.11
CA LYS A 236 18.56 -7.27 11.83
C LYS A 236 18.31 -6.59 10.47
N ASP A 237 18.80 -5.35 10.30
CA ASP A 237 18.49 -4.48 9.15
C ASP A 237 18.56 -5.19 7.78
N GLY A 238 19.65 -5.89 7.46
CA GLY A 238 19.79 -6.61 6.18
C GLY A 238 18.73 -7.71 5.96
N ALA A 239 18.40 -8.49 6.99
CA ALA A 239 17.37 -9.52 6.91
C ALA A 239 15.95 -8.90 6.88
N PHE A 240 15.73 -7.80 7.60
CA PHE A 240 14.50 -7.02 7.51
C PHE A 240 14.28 -6.46 6.11
N HIS A 241 15.30 -5.86 5.47
CA HIS A 241 15.21 -5.37 4.10
C HIS A 241 14.90 -6.49 3.08
N ASN A 242 15.51 -7.66 3.24
CA ASN A 242 15.21 -8.82 2.40
C ASN A 242 13.75 -9.29 2.56
N GLY A 243 13.25 -9.37 3.80
CA GLY A 243 11.87 -9.78 4.09
C GLY A 243 10.80 -8.71 3.78
N LEU A 244 11.18 -7.43 3.71
CA LEU A 244 10.26 -6.29 3.54
C LEU A 244 9.39 -6.41 2.28
N SER A 245 9.93 -6.92 1.17
CA SER A 245 9.17 -7.11 -0.07
C SER A 245 7.99 -8.08 0.13
N GLY A 246 8.20 -9.20 0.83
CA GLY A 246 7.15 -10.17 1.13
C GLY A 246 6.08 -9.60 2.06
N VAL A 247 6.47 -8.87 3.10
CA VAL A 247 5.53 -8.19 4.01
C VAL A 247 4.68 -7.17 3.24
N LEU A 248 5.26 -6.39 2.35
CA LEU A 248 4.52 -5.44 1.53
C LEU A 248 3.62 -6.11 0.49
N GLN A 249 3.98 -7.27 -0.05
CA GLN A 249 3.08 -8.04 -0.91
C GLN A 249 1.87 -8.56 -0.13
N LEU A 250 2.09 -9.11 1.07
CA LEU A 250 1.05 -9.60 1.97
C LEU A 250 0.07 -8.48 2.38
N VAL A 251 0.60 -7.38 2.90
CA VAL A 251 -0.18 -6.22 3.37
C VAL A 251 -0.99 -5.60 2.23
N ASN A 252 -0.47 -5.55 1.00
CA ASN A 252 -1.19 -5.01 -0.15
C ASN A 252 -2.06 -6.05 -0.89
N GLY A 253 -2.27 -7.25 -0.32
CA GLY A 253 -3.13 -8.29 -0.91
C GLY A 253 -2.64 -8.82 -2.26
N ARG A 254 -1.33 -8.81 -2.49
CA ARG A 254 -0.66 -9.30 -3.72
C ARG A 254 -0.13 -10.73 -3.61
N SER A 255 -0.29 -11.36 -2.46
CA SER A 255 -0.08 -12.79 -2.23
C SER A 255 -1.39 -13.58 -2.28
N ASP A 256 -1.30 -14.90 -2.39
CA ASP A 256 -2.45 -15.83 -2.29
C ASP A 256 -3.21 -15.68 -0.96
N LEU A 257 -2.46 -15.37 0.10
CA LEU A 257 -2.98 -15.07 1.44
C LEU A 257 -3.28 -13.56 1.55
N LYS A 258 -4.37 -13.20 2.24
CA LYS A 258 -4.81 -11.81 2.42
C LYS A 258 -5.03 -11.53 3.90
N LEU A 259 -4.44 -10.44 4.40
CA LEU A 259 -4.73 -9.94 5.74
C LEU A 259 -6.07 -9.17 5.76
N PRO A 260 -6.90 -9.34 6.80
CA PRO A 260 -8.00 -8.43 7.11
C PRO A 260 -7.52 -6.98 7.25
N HIS A 261 -8.39 -6.02 6.93
CA HIS A 261 -8.07 -4.60 6.86
C HIS A 261 -7.37 -4.06 8.13
N THR A 262 -7.86 -4.43 9.31
CA THR A 262 -7.29 -4.03 10.61
C THR A 262 -5.87 -4.56 10.80
N LEU A 263 -5.61 -5.80 10.39
CA LEU A 263 -4.29 -6.43 10.51
C LEU A 263 -3.30 -5.92 9.47
N ALA A 264 -3.75 -5.65 8.24
CA ALA A 264 -2.93 -5.01 7.21
C ALA A 264 -2.46 -3.61 7.64
N LYS A 265 -3.34 -2.82 8.29
CA LYS A 265 -2.96 -1.52 8.87
C LYS A 265 -1.98 -1.68 10.05
N ARG A 266 -2.23 -2.59 10.99
CA ARG A 266 -1.31 -2.89 12.10
C ARG A 266 0.07 -3.36 11.60
N ALA A 267 0.12 -4.24 10.61
CA ALA A 267 1.34 -4.70 9.97
C ALA A 267 2.09 -3.55 9.27
N THR A 268 1.37 -2.64 8.60
CA THR A 268 1.95 -1.42 8.01
C THR A 268 2.62 -0.56 9.07
N ALA A 269 1.94 -0.30 10.19
CA ALA A 269 2.46 0.48 11.31
C ALA A 269 3.73 -0.16 11.90
N MET A 270 3.70 -1.45 12.21
CA MET A 270 4.87 -2.18 12.71
C MET A 270 6.06 -2.13 11.74
N THR A 271 5.80 -2.29 10.45
CA THR A 271 6.83 -2.29 9.39
C THR A 271 7.49 -0.93 9.25
N VAL A 272 6.72 0.17 9.25
CA VAL A 272 7.29 1.52 9.12
C VAL A 272 8.03 1.97 10.39
N VAL A 273 7.55 1.57 11.57
CA VAL A 273 8.28 1.76 12.83
C VAL A 273 9.62 1.03 12.76
N ARG A 274 9.66 -0.24 12.36
CA ARG A 274 10.93 -0.98 12.21
C ARG A 274 11.87 -0.33 11.18
N TYR A 275 11.35 0.11 10.05
CA TYR A 275 12.14 0.79 9.02
C TYR A 275 12.77 2.09 9.56
N SER A 276 12.06 2.87 10.37
CA SER A 276 12.60 4.12 10.95
C SER A 276 13.80 3.92 11.89
N HIS A 277 13.91 2.72 12.48
CA HIS A 277 15.03 2.29 13.31
C HIS A 277 16.22 1.72 12.52
N CYS A 278 16.09 1.52 11.21
CA CYS A 278 17.22 1.10 10.38
C CYS A 278 18.30 2.18 10.35
N SER A 279 19.55 1.73 10.26
CA SER A 279 20.75 2.53 10.04
C SER A 279 20.62 3.33 8.73
N GLU A 280 20.52 2.61 7.61
CA GLU A 280 20.17 3.15 6.30
C GLU A 280 18.65 3.20 6.11
N LYS A 281 18.14 4.39 5.75
CA LYS A 281 16.69 4.62 5.53
C LYS A 281 16.40 5.56 4.34
N PRO A 282 16.82 5.19 3.12
CA PRO A 282 16.43 5.89 1.90
C PRO A 282 14.90 5.84 1.68
N GLU A 283 14.41 6.58 0.68
CA GLU A 283 13.00 6.54 0.30
C GLU A 283 12.61 5.16 -0.26
N HIS A 284 11.87 4.36 0.53
CA HIS A 284 11.33 3.09 0.06
C HIS A 284 9.93 3.28 -0.52
N ALA A 285 9.83 3.51 -1.84
CA ALA A 285 8.59 3.90 -2.52
C ALA A 285 7.39 2.99 -2.22
N SER A 286 7.56 1.66 -2.26
CA SER A 286 6.46 0.74 -1.96
C SER A 286 6.03 0.74 -0.48
N LEU A 287 6.91 1.15 0.45
CA LEU A 287 6.54 1.29 1.87
C LEU A 287 5.80 2.62 2.08
N ARG A 288 6.32 3.72 1.52
CA ARG A 288 5.64 5.03 1.46
C ARG A 288 4.20 4.88 0.96
N ASP A 289 4.02 4.23 -0.19
CA ASP A 289 2.70 4.08 -0.82
C ASP A 289 1.77 3.18 0.01
N THR A 290 2.30 2.15 0.66
CA THR A 290 1.55 1.31 1.61
C THR A 290 1.11 2.11 2.83
N CYS A 291 1.98 2.92 3.43
CA CYS A 291 1.62 3.79 4.56
C CYS A 291 0.52 4.79 4.18
N VAL A 292 0.65 5.46 3.02
CA VAL A 292 -0.37 6.41 2.55
C VAL A 292 -1.69 5.72 2.24
N ASN A 293 -1.66 4.50 1.67
CA ASN A 293 -2.87 3.74 1.35
C ASN A 293 -3.62 3.25 2.60
N TRP A 294 -2.91 2.75 3.62
CA TRP A 294 -3.52 2.13 4.80
C TRP A 294 -3.80 3.08 5.97
N ILE A 295 -3.04 4.17 6.08
CA ILE A 295 -3.10 5.12 7.22
C ILE A 295 -3.46 6.55 6.76
N GLY A 296 -3.17 6.89 5.50
CA GLY A 296 -3.39 8.23 4.94
C GLY A 296 -2.14 9.12 4.97
N ASN A 297 -2.26 10.36 4.51
CA ASN A 297 -1.14 11.31 4.48
C ASN A 297 -0.70 11.69 5.93
N PRO A 298 0.59 11.54 6.29
CA PRO A 298 1.10 11.71 7.67
C PRO A 298 1.03 13.12 8.26
N TRP A 299 0.87 14.18 7.46
CA TRP A 299 0.67 15.55 7.98
C TRP A 299 -0.79 16.01 7.92
N LEU A 300 -1.63 15.40 7.07
CA LEU A 300 -3.07 15.72 6.97
C LEU A 300 -3.91 14.85 7.91
N LYS A 301 -3.57 13.56 8.04
CA LYS A 301 -4.26 12.56 8.87
C LYS A 301 -3.51 12.30 10.18
N ARG A 302 -3.02 13.37 10.83
CA ARG A 302 -2.17 13.26 12.03
C ARG A 302 -2.79 12.37 13.12
N VAL A 303 -4.09 12.54 13.42
CA VAL A 303 -4.82 11.71 14.41
C VAL A 303 -4.80 10.22 14.06
N ALA A 304 -4.92 9.87 12.78
CA ALA A 304 -4.83 8.47 12.35
C ALA A 304 -3.41 7.91 12.53
N TRP A 305 -2.37 8.70 12.23
CA TRP A 305 -0.99 8.28 12.47
C TRP A 305 -0.65 8.16 13.96
N ASP A 306 -1.15 9.07 14.79
CA ASP A 306 -0.95 9.04 16.23
C ASP A 306 -1.66 7.83 16.86
N ALA A 307 -2.86 7.46 16.40
CA ALA A 307 -3.62 6.30 16.87
C ALA A 307 -3.07 4.94 16.37
N GLU A 308 -2.66 4.86 15.10
CA GLU A 308 -2.36 3.58 14.43
C GLU A 308 -0.86 3.25 14.44
N VAL A 309 0.01 4.27 14.50
CA VAL A 309 1.48 4.13 14.45
C VAL A 309 2.13 4.56 15.77
N GLY A 310 1.64 5.64 16.40
CA GLY A 310 2.12 6.11 17.70
C GLY A 310 3.61 6.48 17.75
N HIS A 311 4.28 6.67 16.60
CA HIS A 311 5.74 6.80 16.52
C HIS A 311 6.17 7.98 15.63
N GLU A 312 6.44 9.12 16.28
CA GLU A 312 6.77 10.39 15.62
C GLU A 312 7.97 10.32 14.64
N PRO A 313 9.08 9.60 14.91
CA PRO A 313 10.17 9.47 13.94
C PRO A 313 9.74 8.75 12.64
N ALA A 314 8.87 7.75 12.74
CA ALA A 314 8.35 7.04 11.57
C ALA A 314 7.37 7.92 10.77
N ARG A 315 6.48 8.65 11.47
CA ARG A 315 5.57 9.63 10.86
C ARG A 315 6.33 10.70 10.08
N LYS A 316 7.34 11.32 10.71
CA LYS A 316 8.21 12.34 10.07
C LYS A 316 9.01 11.80 8.88
N MET A 317 9.47 10.55 8.95
CA MET A 317 10.19 9.91 7.83
C MET A 317 9.30 9.77 6.59
N VAL A 318 8.08 9.25 6.73
CA VAL A 318 7.14 9.11 5.61
C VAL A 318 6.60 10.47 5.14
N GLU A 319 6.37 11.41 6.08
CA GLU A 319 6.06 12.80 5.77
C GLU A 319 7.13 13.42 4.86
N GLY A 320 8.41 13.27 5.18
CA GLY A 320 9.49 13.76 4.32
C GLY A 320 9.56 13.08 2.95
N TRP A 321 9.31 11.77 2.87
CA TRP A 321 9.23 11.07 1.58
C TRP A 321 8.10 11.60 0.70
N VAL A 322 6.89 11.78 1.25
CA VAL A 322 5.72 12.26 0.51
C VAL A 322 5.91 13.74 0.10
N LYS A 323 6.45 14.61 0.97
CA LYS A 323 6.78 15.99 0.62
C LYS A 323 7.79 16.06 -0.52
N ARG A 324 8.93 15.38 -0.39
CA ARG A 324 9.98 15.36 -1.44
C ARG A 324 9.44 14.81 -2.75
N ARG A 325 8.54 13.82 -2.72
CA ARG A 325 7.90 13.29 -3.93
C ARG A 325 6.98 14.32 -4.58
N GLN A 326 6.08 14.95 -3.85
CA GLN A 326 5.18 15.98 -4.39
C GLN A 326 5.95 17.20 -4.94
N ILE A 327 7.03 17.64 -4.26
CA ILE A 327 7.91 18.72 -4.74
C ILE A 327 8.58 18.32 -6.06
N LYS A 328 9.13 17.09 -6.16
CA LYS A 328 9.69 16.54 -7.41
C LYS A 328 8.64 16.52 -8.52
N ASP A 329 7.47 15.95 -8.25
CA ASP A 329 6.39 15.83 -9.23
C ASP A 329 5.92 17.21 -9.74
N PHE A 330 5.86 18.24 -8.88
CA PHE A 330 5.58 19.62 -9.31
C PHE A 330 6.64 20.16 -10.28
N PHE A 331 7.92 20.21 -9.89
CA PHE A 331 8.96 20.81 -10.75
C PHE A 331 9.34 19.97 -11.99
N GLN A 332 8.96 18.69 -12.03
CA GLN A 332 9.19 17.81 -13.18
C GLN A 332 8.02 17.76 -14.18
N LEU A 333 6.77 17.95 -13.73
CA LEU A 333 5.57 17.83 -14.59
C LEU A 333 4.83 19.15 -14.82
N LEU A 334 4.94 20.12 -13.92
CA LEU A 334 4.16 21.38 -13.93
C LEU A 334 5.00 22.61 -14.28
N ALA A 335 6.30 22.42 -14.56
CA ALA A 335 7.18 23.43 -15.11
C ALA A 335 6.95 23.59 -16.62
N GLU A 336 6.87 24.83 -17.10
CA GLU A 336 6.39 25.20 -18.44
C GLU A 336 7.15 24.56 -19.63
N ASP A 337 8.44 24.27 -19.48
CA ASP A 337 9.29 23.74 -20.55
C ASP A 337 9.19 22.22 -20.73
N GLY A 338 8.56 21.49 -19.79
CA GLY A 338 8.57 20.02 -19.76
C GLY A 338 9.95 19.39 -19.47
N ALA A 339 11.02 20.20 -19.48
CA ALA A 339 12.29 19.89 -18.86
C ALA A 339 12.21 20.20 -17.36
N ALA A 340 12.80 19.36 -16.52
CA ALA A 340 12.83 19.59 -15.08
C ALA A 340 13.65 20.84 -14.76
N ASP A 341 13.07 21.83 -14.08
CA ASP A 341 13.84 22.94 -13.49
C ASP A 341 14.57 22.42 -12.24
N LEU A 342 15.66 21.70 -12.49
CA LEU A 342 16.46 21.05 -11.46
C LEU A 342 17.05 22.05 -10.46
N ARG A 343 17.26 23.31 -10.85
CA ARG A 343 17.74 24.37 -9.94
C ARG A 343 16.66 24.73 -8.93
N ARG A 344 15.43 25.06 -9.37
CA ARG A 344 14.31 25.32 -8.45
C ARG A 344 13.95 24.09 -7.62
N LEU A 345 13.91 22.92 -8.24
CA LEU A 345 13.67 21.66 -7.53
C LEU A 345 14.68 21.44 -6.39
N ASN A 346 15.97 21.48 -6.68
CA ASN A 346 17.02 21.26 -5.69
C ASN A 346 16.98 22.34 -4.60
N TYR A 347 16.71 23.60 -4.96
CA TYR A 347 16.55 24.69 -3.99
C TYR A 347 15.43 24.40 -2.99
N TRP A 348 14.22 24.09 -3.46
CA TRP A 348 13.07 23.85 -2.58
C TRP A 348 13.16 22.52 -1.80
N LEU A 349 13.87 21.51 -2.32
CA LEU A 349 14.17 20.29 -1.56
C LEU A 349 15.03 20.54 -0.32
N MET A 350 15.90 21.56 -0.30
CA MET A 350 16.63 21.95 0.92
C MET A 350 15.70 22.50 2.02
N TRP A 351 14.57 23.08 1.63
CA TRP A 351 13.61 23.69 2.55
C TRP A 351 12.55 22.72 3.07
N GLU A 352 12.40 21.53 2.46
CA GLU A 352 11.38 20.54 2.81
C GLU A 352 11.23 20.25 4.32
N PRO A 353 12.31 20.08 5.12
CA PRO A 353 12.18 19.84 6.57
C PRO A 353 11.52 21.00 7.35
N LYS A 354 11.45 22.20 6.77
CA LYS A 354 10.85 23.41 7.34
C LYS A 354 9.46 23.74 6.75
N ILE A 355 9.03 23.03 5.70
CA ILE A 355 7.71 23.22 5.10
C ILE A 355 6.67 22.55 6.00
N THR A 356 5.73 23.33 6.54
CA THR A 356 4.68 22.83 7.45
C THR A 356 3.35 22.57 6.74
N GLN A 357 3.06 23.29 5.66
CA GLN A 357 1.87 23.10 4.83
C GLN A 357 2.20 23.35 3.35
N MET A 358 1.44 22.71 2.47
CA MET A 358 1.58 22.81 1.01
C MET A 358 0.22 22.78 0.33
N TRP A 359 0.07 23.54 -0.76
CA TRP A 359 -1.07 23.49 -1.68
C TRP A 359 -0.58 23.55 -3.13
N PHE A 360 -1.25 22.84 -4.02
CA PHE A 360 -0.90 22.74 -5.44
C PHE A 360 -2.04 23.33 -6.27
N VAL A 361 -1.84 24.54 -6.80
CA VAL A 361 -2.85 25.28 -7.55
C VAL A 361 -2.63 25.05 -9.03
N LEU A 362 -3.41 24.15 -9.63
CA LEU A 362 -3.18 23.60 -10.97
C LEU A 362 -3.97 24.35 -12.04
N GLY A 363 -3.33 24.66 -13.16
CA GLY A 363 -3.94 25.26 -14.36
C GLY A 363 -4.77 24.28 -15.18
N SER A 364 -5.52 24.80 -16.16
CA SER A 364 -6.46 23.99 -16.95
C SER A 364 -5.81 22.87 -17.75
N ASP A 365 -4.56 23.04 -18.20
CA ASP A 365 -3.82 21.97 -18.89
C ASP A 365 -3.49 20.83 -17.91
N ALA A 366 -2.87 21.17 -16.78
CA ALA A 366 -2.51 20.22 -15.72
C ALA A 366 -3.72 19.45 -15.16
N ARG A 367 -4.89 20.07 -15.06
CA ARG A 367 -6.14 19.39 -14.64
C ARG A 367 -6.75 18.49 -15.71
N ARG A 368 -6.70 18.89 -16.99
CA ARG A 368 -7.31 18.12 -18.10
C ARG A 368 -6.41 17.03 -18.68
N ASN A 369 -5.10 17.10 -18.48
CA ASN A 369 -4.14 16.15 -19.03
C ASN A 369 -4.41 14.72 -18.52
N LYS A 370 -4.68 13.78 -19.43
CA LYS A 370 -5.05 12.38 -19.15
C LYS A 370 -3.87 11.41 -19.13
N SER A 371 -2.64 11.88 -19.34
CA SER A 371 -1.45 11.02 -19.28
C SER A 371 -1.25 10.42 -17.88
N ALA A 372 -0.64 9.23 -17.83
CA ALA A 372 -0.49 8.48 -16.59
C ALA A 372 0.32 9.22 -15.51
N SER A 373 1.24 10.10 -15.90
CA SER A 373 1.99 10.98 -14.97
C SER A 373 1.07 12.00 -14.31
N PHE A 374 0.27 12.74 -15.09
CA PHE A 374 -0.66 13.75 -14.56
C PHE A 374 -1.81 13.14 -13.75
N VAL A 375 -2.28 11.93 -14.11
CA VAL A 375 -3.25 11.18 -13.29
C VAL A 375 -2.65 10.78 -11.93
N LYS A 376 -1.39 10.30 -11.91
CA LYS A 376 -0.68 9.97 -10.65
C LYS A 376 -0.41 11.21 -9.80
N LEU A 377 0.01 12.32 -10.42
CA LEU A 377 0.23 13.61 -9.80
C LEU A 377 -1.02 14.12 -9.06
N ARG A 378 -2.16 14.22 -9.76
CA ARG A 378 -3.42 14.66 -9.13
C ARG A 378 -3.84 13.74 -7.99
N LYS A 379 -3.75 12.42 -8.18
CA LYS A 379 -4.03 11.45 -7.12
C LYS A 379 -3.08 11.59 -5.90
N SER A 380 -1.81 11.95 -6.10
CA SER A 380 -0.87 12.16 -4.99
C SER A 380 -1.04 13.51 -4.28
N MET A 381 -1.78 14.44 -4.89
CA MET A 381 -2.01 15.80 -4.40
C MET A 381 -3.48 16.08 -4.04
N GLU A 382 -4.39 15.11 -4.17
CA GLU A 382 -5.85 15.27 -4.14
C GLU A 382 -6.39 16.13 -2.97
N GLU A 383 -5.94 15.88 -1.74
CA GLU A 383 -6.37 16.65 -0.55
C GLU A 383 -5.82 18.11 -0.51
N GLN A 384 -4.85 18.42 -1.37
CA GLN A 384 -4.09 19.68 -1.43
C GLN A 384 -4.20 20.39 -2.80
N GLU A 385 -4.89 19.78 -3.77
CA GLU A 385 -5.14 20.34 -5.10
C GLU A 385 -6.12 21.52 -4.99
N ARG A 386 -5.90 22.53 -5.84
CA ARG A 386 -6.72 23.72 -6.02
C ARG A 386 -6.76 24.09 -7.49
N THR A 387 -7.81 24.78 -7.92
CA THR A 387 -8.00 25.22 -9.32
C THR A 387 -7.38 26.61 -9.52
N LEU A 388 -6.43 26.74 -10.45
CA LEU A 388 -6.06 28.04 -11.01
C LEU A 388 -6.99 28.38 -12.18
N ILE A 389 -7.52 29.61 -12.18
CA ILE A 389 -8.13 30.27 -13.34
C ILE A 389 -7.17 31.37 -13.78
N ASP A 390 -6.60 31.20 -14.97
CA ASP A 390 -5.68 32.14 -15.60
C ASP A 390 -5.86 32.05 -17.12
N ASN A 391 -5.48 33.10 -17.84
CA ASN A 391 -5.50 33.13 -19.31
C ASN A 391 -4.39 32.24 -19.90
N ASN A 392 -3.37 31.88 -19.11
CA ASN A 392 -2.37 30.88 -19.45
C ASN A 392 -2.73 29.53 -18.83
N ASP A 393 -3.32 28.63 -19.63
CA ASP A 393 -3.72 27.27 -19.22
C ASP A 393 -2.58 26.40 -18.66
N ARG A 394 -1.30 26.74 -18.95
CA ARG A 394 -0.10 26.03 -18.44
C ARG A 394 0.38 26.55 -17.09
N ASN A 395 -0.17 27.65 -16.57
CA ASN A 395 0.30 28.22 -15.33
C ASN A 395 -0.13 27.36 -14.13
N ASN A 396 0.79 27.15 -13.19
CA ASN A 396 0.59 26.39 -11.97
C ASN A 396 1.29 27.13 -10.83
N ALA A 397 0.79 27.02 -9.60
CA ALA A 397 1.44 27.56 -8.42
C ALA A 397 1.62 26.51 -7.32
N PHE A 398 2.78 26.54 -6.67
CA PHE A 398 3.10 25.77 -5.48
C PHE A 398 3.16 26.73 -4.29
N VAL A 399 2.20 26.55 -3.38
CA VAL A 399 2.09 27.36 -2.16
C VAL A 399 2.67 26.57 -1.00
N MET A 400 3.58 27.18 -0.25
CA MET A 400 4.28 26.59 0.89
C MET A 400 4.15 27.47 2.13
N ARG A 401 4.01 26.87 3.30
CA ARG A 401 4.17 27.56 4.60
C ARG A 401 5.51 27.17 5.24
N ILE A 402 6.31 28.16 5.59
CA ILE A 402 7.61 27.98 6.27
C ILE A 402 7.66 28.93 7.47
N GLY A 403 7.49 28.39 8.67
CA GLY A 403 7.36 29.21 9.89
C GLY A 403 6.20 30.22 9.77
N PRO A 404 6.43 31.52 10.01
CA PRO A 404 5.40 32.55 9.83
C PRO A 404 5.21 33.02 8.37
N LEU A 405 5.97 32.47 7.41
CA LEU A 405 5.93 32.90 6.02
C LEU A 405 5.01 32.01 5.16
N LEU A 406 4.31 32.66 4.23
CA LEU A 406 3.65 32.02 3.11
C LEU A 406 4.43 32.33 1.83
N ILE A 407 4.76 31.31 1.05
CA ILE A 407 5.59 31.39 -0.14
C ILE A 407 4.80 30.83 -1.32
N ILE A 408 4.78 31.52 -2.45
CA ILE A 408 4.05 31.14 -3.66
C ILE A 408 5.03 31.14 -4.84
N GLU A 409 5.36 29.94 -5.31
CA GLU A 409 6.22 29.68 -6.46
C GLU A 409 5.37 29.36 -7.70
N PHE A 410 5.71 29.91 -8.88
CA PHE A 410 4.96 29.70 -10.12
C PHE A 410 5.75 28.86 -11.12
N GLY A 411 5.11 27.84 -11.70
CA GLY A 411 5.74 26.88 -12.64
C GLY A 411 6.09 27.44 -14.02
N VAL A 412 5.56 28.63 -14.36
CA VAL A 412 5.82 29.33 -15.63
C VAL A 412 7.04 30.24 -15.53
N THR A 413 7.90 30.19 -16.54
CA THR A 413 9.09 31.05 -16.65
C THR A 413 8.69 32.53 -16.79
N GLY A 414 9.51 33.44 -16.27
CA GLY A 414 9.16 34.87 -16.19
C GLY A 414 8.18 35.25 -15.06
N ASN A 415 7.48 34.30 -14.43
CA ASN A 415 6.86 34.54 -13.14
C ASN A 415 7.91 34.57 -12.00
N ALA A 416 7.62 35.37 -10.98
CA ALA A 416 8.44 35.51 -9.79
C ALA A 416 7.85 34.70 -8.64
N CYS A 417 8.69 34.32 -7.67
CA CYS A 417 8.24 33.85 -6.37
C CYS A 417 7.70 35.03 -5.55
N TYR A 418 6.66 34.79 -4.74
CA TYR A 418 6.05 35.79 -3.87
C TYR A 418 6.08 35.30 -2.42
N VAL A 419 6.59 36.11 -1.50
CA VAL A 419 6.70 35.78 -0.07
C VAL A 419 5.93 36.80 0.76
N PHE A 420 5.11 36.30 1.68
CA PHE A 420 4.27 37.07 2.60
C PHE A 420 4.56 36.64 4.04
N ALA A 421 4.28 37.52 5.00
CA ALA A 421 3.88 37.03 6.32
C ALA A 421 2.46 36.44 6.19
N ALA A 422 2.20 35.27 6.78
CA ALA A 422 0.95 34.53 6.53
C ALA A 422 -0.33 35.32 6.87
N SER A 423 -0.29 36.15 7.92
CA SER A 423 -1.38 37.05 8.33
C SER A 423 -1.71 38.16 7.33
N ASP A 424 -0.74 38.52 6.48
CA ASP A 424 -0.82 39.64 5.55
C ASP A 424 -1.38 39.19 4.18
N PHE A 425 -1.43 37.88 3.93
CA PHE A 425 -2.06 37.27 2.76
C PHE A 425 -3.59 37.26 2.93
N ARG A 426 -4.31 37.93 2.01
CA ARG A 426 -5.74 38.23 2.18
C ARG A 426 -6.70 37.21 1.56
N THR A 427 -6.18 36.16 0.94
CA THR A 427 -6.98 35.15 0.23
C THR A 427 -7.09 33.89 1.09
N ASN A 428 -8.32 33.39 1.25
CA ASN A 428 -8.57 32.13 1.95
C ASN A 428 -8.03 30.93 1.13
N LEU A 429 -6.96 30.28 1.60
CA LEU A 429 -6.37 29.10 0.94
C LEU A 429 -7.25 27.84 0.97
N ASP A 430 -8.32 27.84 1.77
CA ASP A 430 -9.33 26.77 1.77
C ASP A 430 -10.36 26.92 0.65
N ALA A 431 -10.39 28.06 -0.07
CA ALA A 431 -11.20 28.19 -1.27
C ALA A 431 -10.72 27.19 -2.35
N PRO A 432 -11.63 26.56 -3.13
CA PRO A 432 -11.25 25.53 -4.12
C PRO A 432 -10.57 26.11 -5.37
N THR A 433 -10.72 27.42 -5.60
CA THR A 433 -10.40 28.08 -6.88
C THR A 433 -9.78 29.45 -6.62
N PHE A 434 -8.75 29.80 -7.40
CA PHE A 434 -8.02 31.07 -7.33
C PHE A 434 -7.78 31.65 -8.72
N SER A 435 -7.81 32.98 -8.83
CA SER A 435 -7.19 33.70 -9.95
C SER A 435 -5.70 33.94 -9.70
N ILE A 436 -4.94 34.22 -10.76
CA ILE A 436 -3.52 34.62 -10.62
C ILE A 436 -3.34 35.91 -9.78
N SER A 437 -4.33 36.81 -9.77
CA SER A 437 -4.36 38.02 -8.94
C SER A 437 -4.43 37.71 -7.44
N ASP A 438 -5.25 36.73 -7.06
CA ASP A 438 -5.46 36.32 -5.66
C ASP A 438 -4.19 35.75 -5.04
N LEU A 439 -3.33 35.13 -5.85
CA LEU A 439 -2.06 34.57 -5.41
C LEU A 439 -0.91 35.60 -5.44
N LYS A 440 -0.91 36.56 -6.38
CA LYS A 440 0.21 37.50 -6.55
C LYS A 440 0.20 38.72 -5.64
N GLN A 441 -0.96 39.08 -5.06
CA GLN A 441 -1.20 40.21 -4.13
C GLN A 441 0.00 41.17 -3.96
N ARG A 442 0.21 42.09 -4.92
CA ARG A 442 1.45 42.88 -5.00
C ARG A 442 1.71 43.79 -3.77
N LEU A 443 0.66 44.11 -3.03
CA LEU A 443 0.74 44.83 -1.77
C LEU A 443 1.12 43.85 -0.65
N HIS A 444 2.14 44.19 0.14
CA HIS A 444 2.69 43.36 1.24
C HIS A 444 3.47 42.09 0.82
N ALA A 445 3.59 41.79 -0.48
CA ALA A 445 4.45 40.72 -0.97
C ALA A 445 5.90 41.16 -1.19
N LYS A 446 6.87 40.34 -0.74
CA LYS A 446 8.23 40.38 -1.28
C LYS A 446 8.27 39.56 -2.58
N ARG A 447 8.50 40.23 -3.71
CA ARG A 447 8.67 39.59 -5.03
C ARG A 447 10.13 39.21 -5.28
N LEU A 448 10.41 37.94 -5.53
CA LEU A 448 11.75 37.39 -5.78
C LEU A 448 11.82 36.77 -7.18
N SER A 449 12.78 37.19 -8.00
CA SER A 449 12.88 36.80 -9.42
C SER A 449 13.99 35.77 -9.69
N HIS A 450 13.70 34.75 -10.49
CA HIS A 450 14.64 33.71 -10.94
C HIS A 450 15.63 34.20 -12.00
N ILE A 451 16.44 35.21 -11.67
CA ILE A 451 17.43 35.83 -12.58
C ILE A 451 18.84 35.59 -12.04
N ALA A 452 19.74 35.11 -12.90
CA ALA A 452 21.15 34.81 -12.58
C ALA A 452 21.30 33.87 -11.36
N ASN A 453 22.07 34.27 -10.35
CA ASN A 453 22.31 33.52 -9.10
C ASN A 453 21.24 33.87 -8.06
N TRP A 454 19.98 33.63 -8.41
CA TRP A 454 18.82 34.01 -7.62
C TRP A 454 18.75 33.26 -6.27
N GLU A 455 19.33 32.07 -6.17
CA GLU A 455 19.32 31.21 -4.99
C GLU A 455 19.90 31.94 -3.76
N HIS A 456 21.04 32.61 -3.92
CA HIS A 456 21.68 33.39 -2.85
C HIS A 456 20.78 34.55 -2.37
N ARG A 457 20.05 35.18 -3.30
CA ARG A 457 19.10 36.25 -2.96
C ARG A 457 17.88 35.69 -2.22
N PHE A 458 17.33 34.56 -2.66
CA PHE A 458 16.22 33.91 -1.95
C PHE A 458 16.66 33.52 -0.53
N ASP A 459 17.85 32.94 -0.39
CA ASP A 459 18.42 32.58 0.91
C ASP A 459 18.53 33.77 1.86
N TYR A 460 19.09 34.90 1.39
CA TYR A 460 19.21 36.12 2.19
C TYR A 460 17.83 36.67 2.59
N GLU A 461 16.92 36.81 1.63
CA GLU A 461 15.60 37.40 1.85
C GLU A 461 14.71 36.52 2.74
N LEU A 462 14.69 35.20 2.53
CA LEU A 462 13.95 34.26 3.38
C LEU A 462 14.53 34.21 4.80
N LYS A 463 15.85 34.20 4.98
CA LYS A 463 16.47 34.25 6.32
C LYS A 463 16.13 35.56 7.04
N SER A 464 16.23 36.70 6.35
CA SER A 464 15.89 38.02 6.88
C SER A 464 14.40 38.14 7.26
N MET A 465 13.48 37.63 6.42
CA MET A 465 12.05 37.60 6.72
C MET A 465 11.72 36.63 7.87
N LEU A 466 12.35 35.46 7.95
CA LEU A 466 12.16 34.52 9.07
C LEU A 466 12.67 35.06 10.42
N GLN A 467 13.61 36.01 10.40
CA GLN A 467 14.12 36.68 11.60
C GLN A 467 13.28 37.90 12.01
N SER A 468 12.73 38.64 11.04
CA SER A 468 12.02 39.90 11.28
C SER A 468 10.50 39.77 11.39
N VAL A 469 9.88 38.74 10.79
CA VAL A 469 8.44 38.49 10.90
C VAL A 469 8.17 37.70 12.20
N PRO A 470 7.39 38.25 13.16
CA PRO A 470 7.11 37.56 14.42
C PRO A 470 6.21 36.35 14.21
N ALA A 471 6.33 35.35 15.09
CA ALA A 471 5.54 34.11 15.00
C ALA A 471 4.01 34.34 15.02
N SER A 472 3.53 35.42 15.66
CA SER A 472 2.12 35.83 15.68
C SER A 472 1.57 36.20 14.29
N LYS A 473 2.41 36.61 13.35
CA LYS A 473 2.02 36.80 11.94
C LYS A 473 1.97 35.49 11.13
N GLY A 474 2.23 34.35 11.77
CA GLY A 474 2.22 33.05 11.12
C GLY A 474 0.84 32.44 10.92
N GLU A 475 -0.21 33.01 11.49
CA GLU A 475 -1.58 32.54 11.32
C GLU A 475 -2.19 33.04 10.00
N LEU A 476 -2.77 32.13 9.22
CA LEU A 476 -3.56 32.48 8.05
C LEU A 476 -4.91 33.05 8.52
N ARG A 477 -5.43 34.05 7.80
CA ARG A 477 -6.80 34.54 8.04
C ARG A 477 -7.81 33.43 7.74
N GLY A 478 -8.39 32.86 8.79
CA GLY A 478 -9.45 31.85 8.68
C GLY A 478 -10.73 32.43 8.07
N ALA A 479 -11.51 31.57 7.43
CA ALA A 479 -12.81 31.91 6.83
C ALA A 479 -13.89 32.16 7.90
N GLY A 480 -13.79 33.29 8.62
CA GLY A 480 -14.78 33.64 9.63
C GLY A 480 -14.32 34.68 10.64
N ASN A 481 -14.02 35.91 10.23
CA ASN A 481 -14.16 37.07 11.14
C ASN A 481 -14.32 38.47 10.50
N ASP A 482 -14.63 38.58 9.20
CA ASP A 482 -15.04 39.87 8.61
C ASP A 482 -16.54 40.15 8.90
N LYS A 483 -16.85 40.42 10.17
CA LYS A 483 -18.11 41.04 10.64
C LYS A 483 -17.83 42.18 11.65
N SER A 484 -16.99 43.12 11.26
CA SER A 484 -16.91 44.50 11.80
C SER A 484 -15.86 45.28 11.02
N GLY A 485 -16.09 46.49 10.54
CA GLY A 485 -17.36 47.19 10.34
C GLY A 485 -17.14 48.36 9.38
N VAL A 486 -18.08 48.60 8.47
CA VAL A 486 -18.11 49.83 7.67
C VAL A 486 -19.30 50.64 8.15
N GLN A 487 -19.06 51.62 9.01
CA GLN A 487 -20.06 52.64 9.31
C GLN A 487 -20.20 53.53 8.07
N GLN A 488 -21.36 53.44 7.42
CA GLN A 488 -21.83 54.42 6.47
C GLN A 488 -22.31 55.65 7.26
N GLU A 489 -21.56 56.75 7.21
CA GLU A 489 -22.15 58.07 7.44
C GLU A 489 -22.58 58.66 6.10
N SER A 490 -23.91 58.69 5.92
CA SER A 490 -24.56 59.34 4.78
C SER A 490 -24.86 60.79 5.11
N ALA A 491 -24.27 61.73 4.36
CA ALA A 491 -24.75 63.10 4.27
C ALA A 491 -25.09 63.40 2.80
N GLY A 492 -26.35 63.22 2.43
CA GLY A 492 -26.80 63.42 1.06
C GLY A 492 -27.19 64.88 0.77
N ARG A 493 -27.03 65.29 -0.49
CA ARG A 493 -27.85 66.28 -1.19
C ARG A 493 -27.73 66.01 -2.69
N GLY A 494 -28.84 65.66 -3.33
CA GLY A 494 -28.85 65.39 -4.77
C GLY A 494 -29.12 66.65 -5.58
N PHE A 495 -28.77 66.59 -6.87
CA PHE A 495 -29.52 67.24 -7.95
C PHE A 495 -29.27 66.45 -9.24
N ALA A 496 -30.26 66.42 -10.13
CA ALA A 496 -30.19 65.71 -11.40
C ALA A 496 -30.04 66.70 -12.57
N ALA A 497 -29.32 66.25 -13.61
CA ALA A 497 -29.26 66.76 -14.98
C ALA A 497 -28.88 68.23 -15.23
N GLU A 498 -27.79 68.44 -15.98
CA GLU A 498 -27.86 69.17 -17.26
C GLU A 498 -26.65 68.93 -18.18
N ARG A 499 -26.78 69.31 -19.46
CA ARG A 499 -25.78 69.13 -20.53
C ARG A 499 -24.97 70.42 -20.78
N SER A 500 -23.69 70.28 -21.10
CA SER A 500 -22.88 71.10 -22.04
C SER A 500 -21.53 70.38 -22.20
N GLN A 501 -21.06 69.87 -23.35
CA GLN A 501 -20.70 70.45 -24.66
C GLN A 501 -19.43 71.34 -24.68
N GLN A 502 -18.53 70.99 -25.63
CA GLN A 502 -17.29 71.68 -26.09
C GLN A 502 -16.10 71.68 -25.07
N GLU A 503 -14.82 71.54 -25.46
CA GLU A 503 -14.13 71.28 -26.76
C GLU A 503 -12.78 70.57 -26.44
N ALA A 504 -12.42 69.45 -27.10
CA ALA A 504 -11.65 69.36 -28.34
C ALA A 504 -10.17 69.85 -28.28
N ALA A 505 -9.23 68.91 -28.06
CA ALA A 505 -7.83 69.05 -28.47
C ALA A 505 -7.25 67.69 -28.93
N SER A 506 -6.89 67.61 -30.23
CA SER A 506 -6.00 66.60 -30.83
C SER A 506 -4.59 66.70 -30.16
N TRP A 507 -3.60 65.80 -30.20
CA TRP A 507 -3.00 64.88 -31.19
C TRP A 507 -2.27 63.75 -30.42
N LYS A 508 -1.90 62.54 -30.91
CA LYS A 508 -2.11 61.75 -32.14
C LYS A 508 -1.83 60.25 -31.80
N VAL A 509 -2.11 59.31 -32.71
CA VAL A 509 -1.77 57.86 -32.58
C VAL A 509 -0.66 57.46 -33.58
N PRO A 510 0.39 56.72 -33.18
CA PRO A 510 1.29 56.04 -34.11
C PRO A 510 0.66 54.74 -34.63
N GLN A 511 0.48 54.63 -35.95
CA GLN A 511 -0.04 53.42 -36.60
C GLN A 511 1.05 52.43 -37.04
N THR A 512 0.63 51.17 -37.04
CA THR A 512 1.17 49.97 -37.68
C THR A 512 1.81 50.13 -39.06
N ALA A 513 2.79 49.27 -39.38
CA ALA A 513 3.24 49.01 -40.76
C ALA A 513 3.47 47.51 -41.05
N LYS A 514 3.05 47.07 -42.24
CA LYS A 514 3.30 45.81 -43.00
C LYS A 514 2.93 46.10 -44.47
N PRO A 515 3.25 45.25 -45.48
CA PRO A 515 4.55 44.65 -45.84
C PRO A 515 4.87 44.80 -47.37
N GLY A 516 6.06 44.34 -47.81
CA GLY A 516 6.45 44.19 -49.24
C GLY A 516 7.47 45.23 -49.76
N THR A 517 8.32 44.99 -50.77
CA THR A 517 8.59 43.80 -51.62
C THR A 517 10.04 43.86 -52.17
N LEU A 518 10.62 42.69 -52.51
CA LEU A 518 11.91 42.37 -53.20
C LEU A 518 12.77 43.48 -53.86
N PRO A 519 14.10 43.26 -53.86
CA PRO A 519 14.78 43.06 -55.15
C PRO A 519 15.66 41.78 -55.25
N THR A 520 15.82 41.28 -56.48
CA THR A 520 16.61 40.10 -56.90
C THR A 520 18.12 40.41 -57.04
N PRO A 521 19.04 39.42 -57.04
CA PRO A 521 20.45 39.63 -56.69
C PRO A 521 21.37 39.92 -57.88
N THR A 522 22.47 40.64 -57.61
CA THR A 522 23.63 40.74 -58.51
C THR A 522 24.72 39.72 -58.12
N ARG A 523 25.40 39.14 -59.11
CA ARG A 523 26.15 37.88 -58.98
C ARG A 523 27.68 38.05 -58.94
N THR A 524 28.28 38.01 -57.75
CA THR A 524 29.72 37.74 -57.47
C THR A 524 29.84 37.32 -55.99
N GLY A 525 30.66 36.36 -55.55
CA GLY A 525 31.45 35.32 -56.21
C GLY A 525 31.65 34.14 -55.22
N ASN A 526 32.28 33.04 -55.65
CA ASN A 526 32.31 31.76 -54.92
C ASN A 526 32.70 31.83 -53.43
N SER A 527 31.97 31.09 -52.59
CA SER A 527 32.47 30.54 -51.33
C SER A 527 31.78 29.20 -51.09
N GLN A 528 32.55 28.11 -51.09
CA GLN A 528 32.03 26.76 -50.87
C GLN A 528 31.53 26.62 -49.42
N THR A 529 30.42 25.91 -49.24
CA THR A 529 29.91 25.49 -47.93
C THR A 529 30.88 24.48 -47.30
N GLN A 530 31.90 24.96 -46.60
CA GLN A 530 32.68 24.11 -45.69
C GLN A 530 31.78 23.68 -44.54
N ALA A 531 31.54 22.37 -44.44
CA ALA A 531 30.99 21.78 -43.23
C ALA A 531 31.97 22.07 -42.08
N ARG A 532 31.48 22.74 -41.04
CA ARG A 532 32.28 23.03 -39.85
C ARG A 532 32.59 21.70 -39.17
N SER A 533 33.86 21.28 -39.11
CA SER A 533 34.25 20.16 -38.27
C SER A 533 33.93 20.53 -36.82
N LEU A 534 33.20 19.65 -36.14
CA LEU A 534 32.83 19.86 -34.74
C LEU A 534 34.10 19.76 -33.89
N SER A 535 34.32 20.73 -33.02
CA SER A 535 35.40 20.64 -32.03
C SER A 535 35.02 19.63 -30.94
N ASP A 536 36.00 19.06 -30.23
CA ASP A 536 35.70 18.16 -29.11
C ASP A 536 34.86 18.84 -28.01
N SER A 537 34.94 20.18 -27.88
CA SER A 537 34.07 20.97 -26.99
C SER A 537 32.61 21.00 -27.46
N ASP A 538 32.35 21.08 -28.77
CA ASP A 538 30.99 20.99 -29.31
C ASP A 538 30.41 19.57 -29.09
N ILE A 539 31.27 18.56 -29.18
CA ILE A 539 30.88 17.15 -28.99
C ILE A 539 30.60 16.86 -27.52
N GLU A 540 31.45 17.34 -26.61
CA GLU A 540 31.21 17.28 -25.17
C GLU A 540 29.91 18.02 -24.79
N ALA A 541 29.64 19.18 -25.40
CA ALA A 541 28.36 19.88 -25.22
C ALA A 541 27.15 19.06 -25.72
N ILE A 542 27.28 18.33 -26.84
CA ILE A 542 26.22 17.46 -27.37
C ILE A 542 26.01 16.24 -26.46
N CYS A 543 27.06 15.55 -26.01
CA CYS A 543 26.98 14.42 -25.07
C CYS A 543 26.40 14.82 -23.71
N ASN A 544 26.79 15.99 -23.19
CA ASN A 544 26.19 16.56 -21.98
C ASN A 544 24.70 16.84 -22.17
N LEU A 545 24.29 17.38 -23.33
CA LEU A 545 22.87 17.63 -23.63
C LEU A 545 22.08 16.32 -23.78
N CYS A 546 22.65 15.27 -24.37
CA CYS A 546 22.03 13.94 -24.43
C CYS A 546 21.78 13.39 -23.02
N THR A 547 22.80 13.46 -22.16
CA THR A 547 22.75 13.02 -20.76
C THR A 547 21.70 13.80 -19.95
N GLN A 548 21.60 15.13 -20.16
CA GLN A 548 20.59 15.99 -19.53
C GLN A 548 19.15 15.68 -19.98
N HIS A 549 18.96 15.21 -21.22
CA HIS A 549 17.66 14.82 -21.75
C HIS A 549 17.33 13.33 -21.57
N GLY A 550 18.19 12.54 -20.92
CA GLY A 550 17.98 11.10 -20.75
C GLY A 550 18.05 10.30 -22.05
N ILE A 551 18.86 10.77 -23.00
CA ILE A 551 19.07 10.15 -24.32
C ILE A 551 20.41 9.41 -24.28
N ASP A 552 20.39 8.11 -24.52
CA ASP A 552 21.59 7.27 -24.55
C ASP A 552 22.49 7.62 -25.75
N TRP A 553 23.80 7.49 -25.57
CA TRP A 553 24.79 7.77 -26.59
C TRP A 553 26.04 6.89 -26.44
N GLU A 554 26.73 6.62 -27.55
CA GLU A 554 27.96 5.81 -27.60
C GLU A 554 29.04 6.51 -28.44
N ASP A 555 30.19 6.84 -27.85
CA ASP A 555 31.34 7.35 -28.62
C ASP A 555 32.34 6.25 -28.96
N ASN A 556 32.21 5.70 -30.18
CA ASN A 556 33.14 4.70 -30.71
C ASN A 556 34.23 5.31 -31.61
N ARG A 557 34.37 6.65 -31.70
CA ARG A 557 35.33 7.31 -32.61
C ARG A 557 36.79 6.92 -32.34
N ARG A 558 37.16 6.74 -31.06
CA ARG A 558 38.49 6.25 -30.62
C ARG A 558 38.83 4.82 -31.11
N ARG A 559 37.88 4.10 -31.71
CA ARG A 559 38.04 2.75 -32.28
C ARG A 559 37.75 2.72 -33.79
N ASN A 560 38.01 3.83 -34.50
CA ASN A 560 37.66 4.03 -35.92
C ASN A 560 36.13 3.92 -36.21
N GLY A 561 35.32 4.11 -35.17
CA GLY A 561 33.86 4.10 -35.24
C GLY A 561 33.25 5.50 -35.38
N ALA A 562 31.99 5.62 -35.01
CA ALA A 562 31.24 6.87 -34.97
C ALA A 562 30.74 7.18 -33.56
N LEU A 563 30.44 8.44 -33.30
CA LEU A 563 29.61 8.86 -32.18
C LEU A 563 28.15 8.63 -32.56
N TRP A 564 27.41 7.91 -31.73
CA TRP A 564 25.99 7.60 -31.89
C TRP A 564 25.17 8.28 -30.80
N ILE A 565 24.08 8.94 -31.19
CA ILE A 565 23.03 9.44 -30.30
C ILE A 565 21.78 8.59 -30.55
N LEU A 566 21.39 7.77 -29.58
CA LEU A 566 20.42 6.69 -29.74
C LEU A 566 18.99 7.20 -29.64
N ILE A 567 18.52 7.81 -30.73
CA ILE A 567 17.13 8.27 -30.92
C ILE A 567 16.51 7.46 -32.07
N PRO A 568 15.94 6.26 -31.84
CA PRO A 568 15.42 5.41 -32.92
C PRO A 568 14.23 6.02 -33.68
N ASP A 569 13.53 6.96 -33.05
CA ASP A 569 12.38 7.71 -33.58
C ASP A 569 12.58 9.23 -33.38
N PRO A 570 12.97 9.97 -34.44
CA PRO A 570 13.18 11.42 -34.37
C PRO A 570 11.93 12.23 -33.98
N GLN A 571 10.72 11.69 -34.15
CA GLN A 571 9.48 12.42 -33.81
C GLN A 571 9.27 12.59 -32.30
N LYS A 572 9.99 11.83 -31.47
CA LYS A 572 10.00 12.02 -30.01
C LYS A 572 10.81 13.25 -29.58
N HIS A 573 11.80 13.66 -30.40
CA HIS A 573 12.68 14.80 -30.10
C HIS A 573 12.93 15.67 -31.35
N PRO A 574 11.89 16.21 -32.01
CA PRO A 574 12.01 16.78 -33.36
C PRO A 574 12.90 18.02 -33.43
N THR A 575 12.95 18.83 -32.37
CA THR A 575 13.82 20.00 -32.27
C THR A 575 15.29 19.60 -32.10
N PHE A 576 15.56 18.52 -31.36
CA PHE A 576 16.91 18.03 -31.13
C PHE A 576 17.45 17.28 -32.36
N ALA A 577 16.63 16.47 -33.01
CA ALA A 577 16.93 15.84 -34.31
C ALA A 577 17.41 16.86 -35.35
N LYS A 578 16.64 17.94 -35.58
CA LYS A 578 17.03 19.02 -36.51
C LYS A 578 18.34 19.71 -36.12
N ARG A 579 18.63 19.80 -34.82
CA ARG A 579 19.89 20.39 -34.33
C ARG A 579 21.08 19.45 -34.57
N LEU A 580 20.93 18.15 -34.36
CA LEU A 580 21.95 17.14 -34.69
C LEU A 580 22.26 17.15 -36.20
N GLU A 581 21.24 17.21 -37.06
CA GLU A 581 21.39 17.34 -38.51
C GLU A 581 22.12 18.62 -38.92
N ALA A 582 21.79 19.76 -38.29
CA ALA A 582 22.50 21.03 -38.51
C ALA A 582 23.98 21.00 -38.04
N HIS A 583 24.32 20.10 -37.11
CA HIS A 583 25.69 19.81 -36.69
C HIS A 583 26.33 18.63 -37.47
N GLY A 584 25.73 18.19 -38.59
CA GLY A 584 26.32 17.22 -39.51
C GLY A 584 26.11 15.74 -39.16
N PHE A 585 25.36 15.43 -38.09
CA PHE A 585 24.97 14.05 -37.79
C PHE A 585 23.99 13.52 -38.84
N ARG A 586 24.11 12.25 -39.18
CA ARG A 586 23.23 11.55 -40.14
C ARG A 586 22.29 10.61 -39.41
N PHE A 587 21.01 10.62 -39.75
CA PHE A 587 20.06 9.69 -39.17
C PHE A 587 20.18 8.28 -39.78
N LYS A 588 20.08 7.25 -38.94
CA LYS A 588 19.88 5.85 -39.34
C LYS A 588 18.65 5.30 -38.62
N GLN A 589 17.64 4.95 -39.41
CA GLN A 589 16.37 4.41 -38.92
C GLN A 589 16.57 3.19 -38.01
N GLY A 590 15.89 3.16 -36.88
CA GLY A 590 15.97 2.08 -35.90
C GLY A 590 17.21 2.10 -34.99
N THR A 591 18.16 3.03 -35.18
CA THR A 591 19.34 3.17 -34.29
C THR A 591 19.45 4.58 -33.72
N GLY A 592 19.51 5.61 -34.56
CA GLY A 592 19.73 6.98 -34.12
C GLY A 592 20.58 7.83 -35.06
N PHE A 593 21.09 8.94 -34.55
CA PHE A 593 21.92 9.89 -35.27
C PHE A 593 23.40 9.56 -35.08
N TRP A 594 24.22 9.64 -36.12
CA TRP A 594 25.64 9.33 -36.03
C TRP A 594 26.55 10.34 -36.73
N LEU A 595 27.76 10.50 -36.20
CA LEU A 595 28.83 11.34 -36.74
C LEU A 595 30.14 10.54 -36.73
N LYS A 596 30.78 10.40 -37.89
CA LYS A 596 32.12 9.80 -37.96
C LYS A 596 33.16 10.82 -37.50
N GLY A 597 34.14 10.38 -36.70
CA GLY A 597 35.35 11.17 -36.52
C GLY A 597 36.13 11.26 -37.84
N GLU A 598 36.65 12.43 -38.16
CA GLU A 598 37.83 12.52 -39.03
C GLU A 598 39.02 11.99 -38.22
N GLY A 599 39.82 11.12 -38.83
CA GLY A 599 40.87 10.33 -38.15
C GLY A 599 42.25 10.98 -38.20
#